data_AF-A0A2V6EEH9-F1
#
_entry.id   AF-A0A2V6EEH9-F1
#
_cell.length_a   1.000
_cell.length_b   1.000
_cell.length_c   1.000
_cell.angle_alpha   90.00
_cell.angle_beta   90.00
_cell.angle_gamma   90.00
#
_symmetry.space_group_name_H-M   'P 1'
#
loop_
_entity.id
_entity.type
_entity.pdbx_description
1 polymer ?
#
loop_
_entity_poly.entity_id
_entity_poly.type
_entity_poly.pdbx_seq_one_letter_code
_entity_poly.pdbx_strand_id
1 'polypeptide(L)'
;MRRCGKFLAAHDGKLSIRAADSADGKSIFIMGRMSRWVLAGSWPGRAGPRLSMRIRKGELVSEVSSFTIRLSFHGDLAFFLKSKAGNKIVERRLGEKTSVKDVIESCGVPHPEIDLILVKGQPVDFSHILEREQEIDVYPVQSQPTLFHENRLQAKGIDRFIADGHLGKLARDLRLLGFDVVYDRDAQDRQLLAVMEIDNRALLTRDRWLLMHKVVQHGYYPRSQDAAEQTIEVMRRFDLFSAIAPFTRCLRCNALLEKVEKAEVMEKLERLTRIHYEQFRRCTGCGQIYWPGSHFDKLRARIEGIRAMLAAESRSENQI
;
A
#
# COMPACT_ATOMS: atom_id res chain seq x y z
N MET A 1 45.59 1.22 8.39
CA MET A 1 45.89 2.63 8.07
C MET A 1 45.73 2.85 6.57
N ARG A 2 45.18 4.01 6.20
CA ARG A 2 44.93 4.58 4.85
C ARG A 2 43.58 4.24 4.17
N ARG A 3 42.76 5.29 4.19
CA ARG A 3 41.50 5.58 3.48
C ARG A 3 41.72 5.63 1.96
N CYS A 4 40.69 5.25 1.18
CA CYS A 4 40.25 5.86 -0.10
C CYS A 4 39.22 4.91 -0.76
N GLY A 5 38.11 5.33 -1.36
CA GLY A 5 37.59 6.67 -1.61
C GLY A 5 36.08 6.59 -1.85
N LYS A 6 35.35 7.59 -1.34
CA LYS A 6 33.99 7.90 -1.73
C LYS A 6 34.02 8.31 -3.21
N PHE A 7 33.26 7.65 -4.06
CA PHE A 7 32.95 8.20 -5.39
C PHE A 7 31.55 8.76 -5.42
N LEU A 8 31.51 10.05 -5.74
CA LEU A 8 30.36 10.90 -5.95
C LEU A 8 29.48 10.32 -7.06
N ALA A 9 28.22 10.08 -6.75
CA ALA A 9 27.19 9.94 -7.77
C ALA A 9 26.87 11.35 -8.28
N ALA A 10 27.11 11.60 -9.56
CA ALA A 10 26.61 12.78 -10.23
C ALA A 10 25.07 12.74 -10.20
N HIS A 11 24.49 13.78 -9.62
CA HIS A 11 23.07 14.08 -9.66
C HIS A 11 22.68 14.48 -11.09
N ASP A 12 21.65 13.83 -11.63
CA ASP A 12 20.48 14.50 -12.22
C ASP A 12 19.49 13.43 -12.68
N GLY A 13 18.72 12.92 -11.73
CA GLY A 13 17.60 12.01 -11.97
C GLY A 13 16.29 12.73 -11.70
N LYS A 14 15.87 13.62 -12.61
CA LYS A 14 14.46 14.01 -12.67
C LYS A 14 13.65 12.77 -13.01
N LEU A 15 12.69 12.41 -12.14
CA LEU A 15 11.62 11.49 -12.48
C LEU A 15 10.85 12.07 -13.67
N SER A 16 11.14 11.60 -14.88
CA SER A 16 10.19 11.70 -15.97
C SER A 16 9.32 10.45 -15.91
N ILE A 17 8.09 10.60 -15.42
CA ILE A 17 7.01 9.66 -15.74
C ILE A 17 6.83 9.80 -17.26
N ARG A 18 7.35 8.84 -18.03
CA ARG A 18 6.99 8.74 -19.44
C ARG A 18 5.61 8.11 -19.48
N ALA A 19 4.62 8.93 -19.83
CA ALA A 19 3.35 8.42 -20.33
C ALA A 19 3.65 7.52 -21.54
N ALA A 20 3.01 6.36 -21.59
CA ALA A 20 3.07 5.49 -22.75
C ALA A 20 2.47 6.24 -23.95
N ASP A 21 3.25 6.36 -25.02
CA ASP A 21 2.77 6.87 -26.30
C ASP A 21 1.72 5.90 -26.87
N SER A 22 0.47 6.33 -26.89
CA SER A 22 -0.56 5.77 -27.76
C SER A 22 -0.82 6.78 -28.86
N ALA A 23 -0.57 6.34 -30.09
CA ALA A 23 -0.87 7.06 -31.30
C ALA A 23 -2.38 7.26 -31.41
N ASP A 24 -2.84 8.49 -31.15
CA ASP A 24 -3.78 9.20 -32.02
C ASP A 24 -3.98 10.63 -31.51
N GLY A 25 -3.78 11.59 -32.43
CA GLY A 25 -3.69 13.00 -32.13
C GLY A 25 -5.02 13.62 -31.69
N LYS A 26 -4.99 14.31 -30.54
CA LYS A 26 -5.65 15.59 -30.27
C LYS A 26 -5.17 16.15 -28.93
N SER A 27 -4.21 17.07 -28.99
CA SER A 27 -3.74 17.82 -27.82
C SER A 27 -4.81 18.81 -27.37
N ILE A 28 -5.41 18.57 -26.20
CA ILE A 28 -6.17 19.58 -25.48
C ILE A 28 -5.24 20.12 -24.37
N PHE A 29 -4.69 21.31 -24.62
CA PHE A 29 -3.99 22.09 -23.60
C PHE A 29 -5.03 22.67 -22.64
N ILE A 30 -4.99 22.29 -21.36
CA ILE A 30 -5.66 23.04 -20.29
C ILE A 30 -4.60 23.61 -19.35
N MET A 31 -4.25 24.88 -19.59
CA MET A 31 -3.59 25.74 -18.62
C MET A 31 -4.60 26.11 -17.53
N GLY A 32 -4.52 25.46 -16.36
CA GLY A 32 -5.24 25.86 -15.15
C GLY A 32 -4.31 26.59 -14.18
N ARG A 33 -4.35 27.92 -14.23
CA ARG A 33 -3.52 28.85 -13.45
C ARG A 33 -4.11 29.05 -12.04
N MET A 34 -3.23 28.98 -11.03
CA MET A 34 -3.23 29.63 -9.70
C MET A 34 -4.55 29.88 -8.95
N SER A 35 -4.58 29.50 -7.66
CA SER A 35 -4.99 30.44 -6.60
C SER A 35 -4.33 30.09 -5.26
N ARG A 36 -3.53 31.04 -4.81
CA ARG A 36 -2.78 31.15 -3.55
C ARG A 36 -3.72 31.79 -2.54
N TRP A 37 -4.10 31.10 -1.47
CA TRP A 37 -4.83 31.73 -0.37
C TRP A 37 -3.85 32.20 0.71
N VAL A 38 -3.90 33.51 0.93
CA VAL A 38 -3.14 34.31 1.88
C VAL A 38 -3.82 34.22 3.25
N LEU A 39 -3.02 34.01 4.29
CA LEU A 39 -3.37 34.21 5.70
C LEU A 39 -3.16 35.67 6.09
N ALA A 40 -4.21 36.33 6.57
CA ALA A 40 -4.24 37.51 7.46
C ALA A 40 -5.73 37.82 7.70
N GLY A 41 -6.27 38.13 8.88
CA GLY A 41 -5.71 38.77 10.06
C GLY A 41 -6.64 39.95 10.43
N SER A 42 -7.16 39.94 11.65
CA SER A 42 -7.85 41.03 12.36
C SER A 42 -9.27 41.46 11.93
N TRP A 43 -10.20 41.42 12.89
CA TRP A 43 -11.47 42.16 12.91
C TRP A 43 -11.47 43.05 14.16
N PRO A 44 -11.74 44.36 14.05
CA PRO A 44 -11.98 45.22 15.21
C PRO A 44 -13.47 45.18 15.60
N GLY A 45 -13.71 45.25 16.90
CA GLY A 45 -15.03 45.13 17.49
C GLY A 45 -15.99 46.29 17.20
N ARG A 46 -17.28 45.99 17.37
CA ARG A 46 -18.30 46.99 17.71
C ARG A 46 -19.41 46.32 18.51
N ALA A 47 -19.68 46.89 19.69
CA ALA A 47 -20.74 46.50 20.59
C ALA A 47 -22.10 47.03 20.09
N GLY A 48 -23.17 46.25 20.32
CA GLY A 48 -24.57 46.59 20.09
C GLY A 48 -25.48 45.58 20.81
N PRO A 49 -26.71 45.97 21.22
CA PRO A 49 -27.23 45.67 22.55
C PRO A 49 -27.90 44.29 22.72
N ARG A 50 -27.86 43.82 23.97
CA ARG A 50 -28.56 42.65 24.51
C ARG A 50 -30.08 42.75 24.29
N LEU A 51 -30.61 41.90 23.43
CA LEU A 51 -32.00 41.46 23.49
C LEU A 51 -32.03 40.06 24.10
N SER A 52 -32.47 39.98 25.36
CA SER A 52 -32.74 38.71 26.03
C SER A 52 -34.01 38.09 25.45
N MET A 53 -33.86 37.39 24.33
CA MET A 53 -34.92 36.52 23.82
C MET A 53 -34.79 35.17 24.53
N ARG A 54 -35.60 34.98 25.58
CA ARG A 54 -35.92 33.67 26.15
C ARG A 54 -36.66 32.87 25.06
N ILE A 55 -35.92 32.23 24.18
CA ILE A 55 -36.47 31.18 23.34
C ILE A 55 -36.55 29.95 24.22
N ARG A 56 -37.78 29.60 24.63
CA ARG A 56 -38.11 28.24 25.07
C ARG A 56 -37.70 27.30 23.94
N LYS A 57 -36.54 26.67 24.04
CA LYS A 57 -36.20 25.56 23.15
C LYS A 57 -36.98 24.36 23.66
N GLY A 58 -38.17 24.22 23.08
CA GLY A 58 -39.00 23.04 23.25
C GLY A 58 -38.18 21.80 22.97
N GLU A 59 -38.46 20.78 23.78
CA GLU A 59 -38.11 19.40 23.54
C GLU A 59 -38.54 19.01 22.12
N LEU A 60 -37.59 19.04 21.20
CA LEU A 60 -37.55 18.10 20.10
C LEU A 60 -36.55 17.04 20.52
N VAL A 61 -36.98 16.19 21.46
CA VAL A 61 -36.41 14.86 21.58
C VAL A 61 -36.94 14.13 20.35
N SER A 62 -36.26 14.30 19.21
CA SER A 62 -36.31 13.24 18.20
C SER A 62 -35.79 12.02 18.94
N GLU A 63 -36.67 11.06 19.22
CA GLU A 63 -36.32 9.74 19.68
C GLU A 63 -35.43 9.14 18.60
N VAL A 64 -34.12 9.42 18.68
CA VAL A 64 -33.14 8.81 17.80
C VAL A 64 -33.10 7.36 18.24
N SER A 65 -33.84 6.51 17.53
CA SER A 65 -33.89 5.08 17.76
C SER A 65 -32.50 4.52 17.51
N SER A 66 -31.68 4.52 18.56
CA SER A 66 -30.34 3.97 18.51
C SER A 66 -30.42 2.46 18.53
N PHE A 67 -29.65 1.78 17.70
CA PHE A 67 -29.56 0.33 17.69
C PHE A 67 -28.12 -0.10 17.97
N THR A 68 -27.97 -1.31 18.51
CA THR A 68 -26.66 -1.89 18.80
C THR A 68 -26.30 -2.91 17.74
N ILE A 69 -25.10 -2.81 17.20
CA ILE A 69 -24.53 -3.84 16.33
C ILE A 69 -23.36 -4.51 17.04
N ARG A 70 -23.12 -5.78 16.68
CA ARG A 70 -22.00 -6.56 17.18
C ARG A 70 -21.14 -6.99 15.99
N LEU A 71 -19.87 -6.57 15.99
CA LEU A 71 -18.88 -6.94 14.98
C LEU A 71 -17.90 -7.96 15.54
N SER A 72 -17.78 -9.10 14.88
CA SER A 72 -16.81 -10.16 15.17
C SER A 72 -15.69 -10.11 14.12
N PHE A 73 -14.51 -9.68 14.54
CA PHE A 73 -13.31 -9.61 13.72
C PHE A 73 -12.49 -10.91 13.83
N HIS A 74 -12.29 -11.56 12.70
CA HIS A 74 -11.61 -12.85 12.61
C HIS A 74 -10.15 -12.70 12.20
N GLY A 75 -9.39 -13.78 12.38
CA GLY A 75 -7.97 -13.85 11.99
C GLY A 75 -7.11 -12.76 12.62
N ASP A 76 -6.29 -12.12 11.80
CA ASP A 76 -5.34 -11.08 12.20
C ASP A 76 -5.96 -9.68 12.27
N LEU A 77 -7.24 -9.49 11.93
CA LEU A 77 -7.90 -8.17 11.98
C LEU A 77 -7.97 -7.58 13.38
N ALA A 78 -7.95 -8.43 14.41
CA ALA A 78 -7.90 -8.01 15.80
C ALA A 78 -6.69 -7.11 16.10
N PHE A 79 -5.61 -7.21 15.31
CA PHE A 79 -4.43 -6.34 15.39
C PHE A 79 -4.77 -4.85 15.30
N PHE A 80 -5.80 -4.48 14.54
CA PHE A 80 -6.16 -3.08 14.33
C PHE A 80 -7.04 -2.51 15.45
N LEU A 81 -7.68 -3.35 16.25
CA LEU A 81 -8.67 -2.90 17.22
C LEU A 81 -7.99 -2.11 18.35
N LYS A 82 -8.60 -1.00 18.74
CA LYS A 82 -8.07 -0.10 19.79
C LYS A 82 -8.23 -0.66 21.21
N SER A 83 -8.97 -1.75 21.40
CA SER A 83 -9.27 -2.31 22.72
C SER A 83 -8.05 -3.03 23.30
N LYS A 84 -7.72 -2.74 24.58
CA LYS A 84 -6.60 -3.36 25.32
C LYS A 84 -6.79 -4.84 25.62
N ALA A 85 -8.03 -5.32 25.58
CA ALA A 85 -8.30 -6.74 25.50
C ALA A 85 -8.47 -7.04 24.00
N GLY A 86 -7.69 -7.97 23.44
CA GLY A 86 -7.80 -8.47 22.06
C GLY A 86 -9.12 -9.20 21.80
N ASN A 87 -10.22 -8.62 22.27
CA ASN A 87 -11.56 -9.10 22.11
C ASN A 87 -11.90 -8.93 20.64
N LYS A 88 -12.09 -10.06 19.97
CA LYS A 88 -12.50 -10.14 18.58
C LYS A 88 -13.88 -9.52 18.36
N ILE A 89 -14.63 -9.29 19.42
CA ILE A 89 -15.98 -8.74 19.38
C ILE A 89 -15.98 -7.27 19.80
N VAL A 90 -16.56 -6.42 18.98
CA VAL A 90 -16.79 -4.99 19.23
C VAL A 90 -18.27 -4.69 19.14
N GLU A 91 -18.83 -4.09 20.19
CA GLU A 91 -20.20 -3.60 20.20
C GLU A 91 -20.22 -2.10 19.93
N ARG A 92 -21.12 -1.67 19.03
CA ARG A 92 -21.31 -0.25 18.67
C ARG A 92 -22.77 0.12 18.73
N ARG A 93 -23.06 1.23 19.40
CA ARG A 93 -24.37 1.88 19.39
C ARG A 93 -24.38 2.93 18.29
N LEU A 94 -25.28 2.78 17.32
CA LEU A 94 -25.46 3.68 16.19
C LEU A 94 -26.74 4.48 16.36
N GLY A 95 -26.69 5.77 16.05
CA GLY A 95 -27.85 6.67 16.06
C GLY A 95 -28.48 6.90 14.69
N GLU A 96 -27.80 6.51 13.62
CA GLU A 96 -28.24 6.72 12.24
C GLU A 96 -27.84 5.55 11.36
N LYS A 97 -28.45 5.48 10.17
CA LYS A 97 -28.09 4.48 9.16
C LYS A 97 -26.72 4.82 8.59
N THR A 98 -25.83 3.83 8.55
CA THR A 98 -24.45 4.01 8.10
C THR A 98 -23.99 2.77 7.35
N SER A 99 -23.04 2.91 6.43
CA SER A 99 -22.47 1.76 5.73
C SER A 99 -21.66 0.87 6.67
N VAL A 100 -21.65 -0.43 6.41
CA VAL A 100 -20.83 -1.38 7.17
C VAL A 100 -19.34 -1.02 7.10
N LYS A 101 -18.91 -0.46 5.95
CA LYS A 101 -17.54 0.04 5.75
C LYS A 101 -17.18 1.13 6.76
N ASP A 102 -17.96 2.19 6.85
CA ASP A 102 -17.64 3.33 7.73
C ASP A 102 -17.55 2.87 9.19
N VAL A 103 -18.42 1.95 9.61
CA VAL A 103 -18.41 1.44 10.98
C VAL A 103 -17.18 0.57 11.25
N ILE A 104 -16.80 -0.30 10.32
CA ILE A 104 -15.57 -1.10 10.38
C ILE A 104 -14.33 -0.20 10.43
N GLU A 105 -14.25 0.82 9.57
CA GLU A 105 -13.15 1.78 9.56
C GLU A 105 -13.10 2.61 10.84
N SER A 106 -14.25 2.96 11.42
CA SER A 106 -14.33 3.64 12.73
C SER A 106 -13.78 2.79 13.88
N CYS A 107 -13.91 1.45 13.78
CA CYS A 107 -13.25 0.50 14.68
C CYS A 107 -11.74 0.42 14.43
N GLY A 108 -11.31 0.90 13.26
CA GLY A 108 -9.93 1.10 12.89
C GLY A 108 -9.40 0.07 11.89
N VAL A 109 -10.23 -0.84 11.40
CA VAL A 109 -9.80 -1.86 10.44
C VAL A 109 -9.84 -1.25 9.02
N PRO A 110 -8.70 -1.19 8.30
CA PRO A 110 -8.71 -0.69 6.93
C PRO A 110 -9.50 -1.61 5.99
N HIS A 111 -10.34 -1.07 5.13
CA HIS A 111 -11.15 -1.87 4.20
C HIS A 111 -10.33 -2.77 3.24
N PRO A 112 -9.10 -2.42 2.80
CA PRO A 112 -8.33 -3.33 1.94
C PRO A 112 -7.87 -4.59 2.68
N GLU A 113 -7.87 -4.60 4.01
CA GLU A 113 -7.47 -5.76 4.81
C GLU A 113 -8.57 -6.83 4.90
N ILE A 114 -9.79 -6.50 4.46
CA ILE A 114 -11.01 -7.29 4.63
C ILE A 114 -11.37 -7.92 3.30
N ASP A 115 -11.77 -9.19 3.34
CA ASP A 115 -12.13 -9.95 2.14
C ASP A 115 -13.54 -10.51 2.15
N LEU A 116 -14.12 -10.70 3.33
CA LEU A 116 -15.49 -11.18 3.46
C LEU A 116 -16.15 -10.53 4.66
N ILE A 117 -17.37 -10.05 4.43
CA ILE A 117 -18.27 -9.54 5.47
C ILE A 117 -19.53 -10.39 5.41
N LEU A 118 -19.91 -10.98 6.54
CA LEU A 118 -21.16 -11.72 6.68
C LEU A 118 -22.11 -10.96 7.59
N VAL A 119 -23.35 -10.80 7.16
CA VAL A 119 -24.45 -10.28 7.99
C VAL A 119 -25.47 -11.40 8.14
N LYS A 120 -25.66 -11.90 9.37
CA LYS A 120 -26.51 -13.08 9.64
C LYS A 120 -26.14 -14.28 8.75
N GLY A 121 -24.85 -14.48 8.52
CA GLY A 121 -24.30 -15.57 7.68
C GLY A 121 -24.40 -15.35 6.17
N GLN A 122 -24.91 -14.21 5.69
CA GLN A 122 -24.99 -13.89 4.26
C GLN A 122 -23.88 -12.93 3.85
N PRO A 123 -23.17 -13.17 2.73
CA PRO A 123 -22.11 -12.28 2.26
C PRO A 123 -22.68 -10.94 1.78
N VAL A 124 -22.02 -9.85 2.17
CA VAL A 124 -22.38 -8.48 1.77
C VAL A 124 -21.15 -7.69 1.33
N ASP A 125 -21.37 -6.62 0.57
CA ASP A 125 -20.31 -5.69 0.20
C ASP A 125 -20.16 -4.52 1.20
N PHE A 126 -19.19 -3.65 0.95
CA PHE A 126 -18.91 -2.47 1.76
C PHE A 126 -20.06 -1.44 1.79
N SER A 127 -20.98 -1.47 0.82
CA SER A 127 -22.09 -0.54 0.71
C SER A 127 -23.32 -0.93 1.55
N HIS A 128 -23.32 -2.14 2.13
CA HIS A 128 -24.42 -2.63 2.96
C HIS A 128 -24.74 -1.65 4.11
N ILE A 129 -26.00 -1.24 4.18
CA ILE A 129 -26.48 -0.26 5.17
C ILE A 129 -26.95 -0.95 6.45
N LEU A 130 -26.40 -0.51 7.57
CA LEU A 130 -26.79 -0.95 8.90
C LEU A 130 -27.91 -0.04 9.42
N GLU A 131 -29.08 -0.63 9.71
CA GLU A 131 -30.28 0.12 10.11
C GLU A 131 -31.00 -0.43 11.36
N ARG A 132 -30.53 -1.57 11.88
CA ARG A 132 -31.09 -2.27 13.04
C ARG A 132 -30.03 -3.14 13.69
N GLU A 133 -30.39 -3.78 14.79
CA GLU A 133 -29.53 -4.71 15.49
C GLU A 133 -29.14 -5.90 14.60
N GLN A 134 -27.84 -6.07 14.43
CA GLN A 134 -27.26 -7.05 13.51
C GLN A 134 -25.92 -7.55 14.06
N GLU A 135 -25.68 -8.84 13.83
CA GLU A 135 -24.39 -9.49 14.05
C GLU A 135 -23.65 -9.58 12.72
N ILE A 136 -22.40 -9.13 12.73
CA ILE A 136 -21.57 -8.93 11.56
C ILE A 136 -20.25 -9.66 11.79
N ASP A 137 -19.90 -10.59 10.91
CA ASP A 137 -18.58 -11.24 10.91
C ASP A 137 -17.70 -10.62 9.83
N VAL A 138 -16.46 -10.30 10.18
CA VAL A 138 -15.49 -9.64 9.30
C VAL A 138 -14.24 -10.50 9.22
N TYR A 139 -13.89 -10.94 8.01
CA TYR A 139 -12.76 -11.84 7.76
C TYR A 139 -11.66 -11.18 6.92
N PRO A 140 -10.38 -11.44 7.24
CA PRO A 140 -9.25 -10.95 6.44
C PRO A 140 -9.07 -11.77 5.16
N VAL A 141 -8.27 -11.25 4.22
CA VAL A 141 -7.90 -11.94 2.97
C VAL A 141 -7.23 -13.27 3.18
N GLN A 142 -6.41 -13.38 4.23
CA GLN A 142 -5.64 -14.59 4.50
C GLN A 142 -6.47 -15.69 5.18
N SER A 143 -7.68 -15.38 5.64
CA SER A 143 -8.62 -16.43 6.03
C SER A 143 -9.29 -16.95 4.76
N GLN A 144 -9.03 -18.22 4.44
CA GLN A 144 -9.95 -18.99 3.60
C GLN A 144 -11.06 -19.54 4.52
N PRO A 145 -12.20 -18.86 4.70
CA PRO A 145 -13.38 -19.54 5.17
C PRO A 145 -13.68 -20.60 4.11
N THR A 146 -13.53 -21.87 4.48
CA THR A 146 -13.72 -23.04 3.62
C THR A 146 -15.12 -23.13 3.00
N LEU A 147 -16.03 -22.22 3.38
CA LEU A 147 -17.43 -22.19 3.01
C LEU A 147 -17.80 -21.10 1.98
N PHE A 148 -16.94 -20.10 1.72
CA PHE A 148 -17.28 -18.96 0.86
C PHE A 148 -16.19 -18.70 -0.19
N HIS A 149 -16.37 -19.28 -1.38
CA HIS A 149 -15.50 -19.07 -2.54
C HIS A 149 -15.93 -17.88 -3.42
N GLU A 150 -17.17 -17.41 -3.27
CA GLU A 150 -17.77 -16.31 -4.03
C GLU A 150 -17.96 -15.07 -3.14
N ASN A 151 -18.22 -13.91 -3.76
CA ASN A 151 -18.46 -12.62 -3.09
C ASN A 151 -17.29 -12.13 -2.21
N ARG A 152 -16.05 -12.40 -2.67
CA ARG A 152 -14.83 -11.86 -2.07
C ARG A 152 -14.65 -10.39 -2.45
N LEU A 153 -14.22 -9.59 -1.48
CA LEU A 153 -14.07 -8.14 -1.64
C LEU A 153 -12.74 -7.75 -2.28
N GLN A 154 -11.72 -8.61 -2.17
CA GLN A 154 -10.41 -8.35 -2.74
C GLN A 154 -10.19 -9.08 -4.07
N ALA A 155 -9.53 -8.39 -5.00
CA ALA A 155 -9.15 -8.96 -6.28
C ALA A 155 -7.96 -9.91 -6.13
N LYS A 156 -7.94 -10.95 -6.97
CA LYS A 156 -6.80 -11.86 -7.10
C LYS A 156 -5.85 -11.37 -8.20
N GLY A 157 -4.59 -11.79 -8.13
CA GLY A 157 -3.60 -11.54 -9.19
C GLY A 157 -3.00 -10.13 -9.21
N ILE A 158 -3.01 -9.41 -8.07
CA ILE A 158 -2.34 -8.11 -7.96
C ILE A 158 -0.84 -8.34 -7.77
N ASP A 159 -0.03 -7.91 -8.74
CA ASP A 159 1.42 -8.10 -8.79
C ASP A 159 2.22 -6.79 -8.93
N ARG A 160 1.51 -5.64 -8.92
CA ARG A 160 2.08 -4.30 -8.98
C ARG A 160 1.73 -3.53 -7.73
N PHE A 161 2.72 -2.79 -7.21
CA PHE A 161 2.65 -2.17 -5.91
C PHE A 161 3.05 -0.70 -5.97
N ILE A 162 2.58 0.03 -4.98
CA ILE A 162 3.11 1.32 -4.57
C ILE A 162 3.42 1.26 -3.08
N ALA A 163 4.62 1.65 -2.68
CA ALA A 163 5.06 1.61 -1.30
C ALA A 163 5.24 3.02 -0.73
N ASP A 164 4.79 3.23 0.51
CA ASP A 164 5.04 4.48 1.22
C ASP A 164 6.55 4.74 1.46
N GLY A 165 6.90 5.98 1.80
CA GLY A 165 8.29 6.41 1.96
C GLY A 165 9.09 5.65 3.03
N HIS A 166 8.42 5.04 4.01
CA HIS A 166 9.03 4.31 5.13
C HIS A 166 9.34 2.85 4.77
N LEU A 167 8.75 2.32 3.70
CA LEU A 167 8.89 0.93 3.27
C LEU A 167 9.98 0.73 2.21
N GLY A 168 11.01 1.57 2.21
CA GLY A 168 12.07 1.53 1.18
C GLY A 168 12.87 0.23 1.11
N LYS A 169 13.05 -0.48 2.23
CA LYS A 169 13.70 -1.80 2.23
C LYS A 169 12.79 -2.87 1.62
N LEU A 170 11.52 -2.89 1.99
CA LEU A 170 10.51 -3.76 1.39
C LEU A 170 10.39 -3.52 -0.12
N ALA A 171 10.29 -2.25 -0.55
CA ALA A 171 10.25 -1.90 -1.97
C ALA A 171 11.49 -2.39 -2.72
N ARG A 172 12.68 -2.31 -2.09
CA ARG A 172 13.92 -2.83 -2.67
C ARG A 172 13.89 -4.36 -2.82
N ASP A 173 13.43 -5.07 -1.79
CA ASP A 173 13.38 -6.53 -1.81
C ASP A 173 12.36 -7.05 -2.82
N LEU A 174 11.17 -6.44 -2.90
CA LEU A 174 10.18 -6.77 -3.93
C LEU A 174 10.70 -6.52 -5.36
N ARG A 175 11.38 -5.39 -5.61
CA ARG A 175 12.04 -5.14 -6.91
C ARG A 175 13.15 -6.15 -7.20
N LEU A 176 13.87 -6.60 -6.18
CA LEU A 176 14.91 -7.63 -6.31
C LEU A 176 14.31 -8.96 -6.75
N LEU A 177 13.14 -9.30 -6.21
CA LEU A 177 12.37 -10.49 -6.59
C LEU A 177 11.68 -10.36 -7.95
N GLY A 178 11.66 -9.16 -8.56
CA GLY A 178 11.15 -8.92 -9.91
C GLY A 178 9.81 -8.17 -9.98
N PHE A 179 9.24 -7.79 -8.85
CA PHE A 179 7.93 -7.14 -8.81
C PHE A 179 8.00 -5.66 -9.12
N ASP A 180 6.92 -5.16 -9.75
CA ASP A 180 6.77 -3.75 -10.09
C ASP A 180 6.38 -2.95 -8.84
N VAL A 181 7.34 -2.21 -8.28
CA VAL A 181 7.07 -1.38 -7.09
C VAL A 181 7.43 0.07 -7.35
N VAL A 182 6.43 0.93 -7.40
CA VAL A 182 6.61 2.39 -7.34
C VAL A 182 7.00 2.75 -5.91
N TYR A 183 8.09 3.48 -5.76
CA TYR A 183 8.58 3.95 -4.47
C TYR A 183 9.35 5.25 -4.68
N ASP A 184 8.95 6.24 -3.91
CA ASP A 184 9.66 7.49 -3.71
C ASP A 184 9.64 7.77 -2.21
N ARG A 185 10.82 8.04 -1.63
CA ARG A 185 10.97 8.29 -0.20
C ARG A 185 10.21 9.54 0.23
N ASP A 186 10.17 10.54 -0.66
CA ASP A 186 9.67 11.88 -0.34
C ASP A 186 8.26 12.11 -0.93
N ALA A 187 7.63 11.06 -1.48
CA ALA A 187 6.27 11.14 -1.98
C ALA A 187 5.28 11.41 -0.84
N GLN A 188 4.42 12.39 -1.08
CA GLN A 188 3.29 12.72 -0.22
C GLN A 188 2.12 11.77 -0.50
N ASP A 189 1.28 11.52 0.50
CA ASP A 189 0.08 10.69 0.42
C ASP A 189 -0.78 10.99 -0.82
N ARG A 190 -1.02 12.27 -1.11
CA ARG A 190 -1.79 12.69 -2.29
C ARG A 190 -1.17 12.23 -3.61
N GLN A 191 0.16 12.16 -3.69
CA GLN A 191 0.87 11.71 -4.89
C GLN A 191 0.77 10.18 -5.01
N LEU A 192 0.86 9.46 -3.89
CA LEU A 192 0.65 8.01 -3.86
C LEU A 192 -0.76 7.66 -4.34
N LEU A 193 -1.77 8.33 -3.79
CA LEU A 193 -3.18 8.13 -4.15
C LEU A 193 -3.46 8.46 -5.63
N ALA A 194 -2.87 9.53 -6.17
CA ALA A 194 -3.03 9.89 -7.57
C ALA A 194 -2.44 8.83 -8.52
N VAL A 195 -1.29 8.22 -8.16
CA VAL A 195 -0.71 7.13 -8.94
C VAL A 195 -1.60 5.88 -8.90
N MET A 196 -2.18 5.55 -7.74
CA MET A 196 -3.08 4.40 -7.60
C MET A 196 -4.36 4.51 -8.42
N GLU A 197 -4.92 5.72 -8.52
CA GLU A 197 -6.15 5.95 -9.27
C GLU A 197 -5.97 5.69 -10.77
N ILE A 198 -4.75 5.88 -11.28
CA ILE A 198 -4.39 5.67 -12.68
C ILE A 198 -3.93 4.23 -12.92
N ASP A 199 -3.02 3.75 -12.08
CA ASP A 199 -2.41 2.44 -12.19
C ASP A 199 -2.97 1.55 -11.08
N ASN A 200 -3.84 0.59 -11.42
CA ASN A 200 -4.36 -0.41 -10.49
C ASN A 200 -3.22 -1.18 -9.79
N ARG A 201 -2.75 -0.65 -8.67
CA ARG A 201 -1.58 -1.05 -7.87
C ARG A 201 -2.02 -1.19 -6.42
N ALA A 202 -1.55 -2.23 -5.74
CA ALA A 202 -1.80 -2.36 -4.31
C ALA A 202 -0.92 -1.38 -3.50
N LEU A 203 -1.54 -0.69 -2.53
CA LEU A 203 -0.82 0.17 -1.59
C LEU A 203 -0.19 -0.66 -0.48
N LEU A 204 1.13 -0.52 -0.31
CA LEU A 204 1.85 -1.00 0.85
C LEU A 204 2.12 0.20 1.74
N THR A 205 1.49 0.24 2.92
CA THR A 205 1.71 1.34 3.85
C THR A 205 1.53 0.90 5.29
N ARG A 206 2.28 1.53 6.18
CA ARG A 206 2.06 1.45 7.63
C ARG A 206 1.21 2.59 8.18
N ASP A 207 0.57 3.37 7.32
CA ASP A 207 -0.45 4.34 7.70
C ASP A 207 -1.86 3.77 7.45
N ARG A 208 -2.61 3.58 8.55
CA ARG A 208 -3.98 3.05 8.51
C ARG A 208 -4.94 4.00 7.80
N TRP A 209 -4.79 5.30 8.01
CA TRP A 209 -5.67 6.30 7.43
C TRP A 209 -5.48 6.40 5.92
N LEU A 210 -4.22 6.32 5.47
CA LEU A 210 -3.94 6.25 4.04
C LEU A 210 -4.57 5.00 3.42
N LEU A 211 -4.48 3.85 4.09
CA LEU A 211 -5.05 2.59 3.61
C LEU A 211 -6.60 2.59 3.60
N MET A 212 -7.24 3.39 4.45
CA MET A 212 -8.70 3.61 4.48
C MET A 212 -9.18 4.61 3.42
N HIS A 213 -8.28 5.25 2.69
CA HIS A 213 -8.68 6.24 1.70
C HIS A 213 -9.52 5.58 0.59
N LYS A 214 -10.60 6.25 0.15
CA LYS A 214 -11.60 5.69 -0.78
C LYS A 214 -11.06 5.15 -2.11
N VAL A 215 -9.94 5.71 -2.58
CA VAL A 215 -9.27 5.33 -3.85
C VAL A 215 -8.50 4.00 -3.70
N VAL A 216 -8.11 3.64 -2.49
CA VAL A 216 -7.35 2.41 -2.24
C VAL A 216 -8.29 1.23 -2.40
N GLN A 217 -8.19 0.50 -3.50
CA GLN A 217 -8.98 -0.73 -3.68
C GLN A 217 -8.29 -1.93 -3.06
N HIS A 218 -6.97 -2.00 -3.23
CA HIS A 218 -6.13 -3.08 -2.74
C HIS A 218 -4.95 -2.51 -1.97
N GLY A 219 -4.54 -3.22 -0.94
CA GLY A 219 -3.37 -2.85 -0.17
C GLY A 219 -3.12 -3.78 0.99
N TYR A 220 -2.05 -3.49 1.70
CA TYR A 220 -1.60 -4.26 2.83
C TYR A 220 -0.85 -3.37 3.79
N TYR A 221 -1.10 -3.58 5.08
CA TYR A 221 -0.34 -2.98 6.17
C TYR A 221 0.67 -4.00 6.68
N PRO A 222 1.98 -3.82 6.45
CA PRO A 222 2.96 -4.75 7.00
C PRO A 222 2.95 -4.74 8.53
N ARG A 223 2.85 -5.93 9.13
CA ARG A 223 2.76 -6.11 10.60
C ARG A 223 4.14 -6.05 11.22
N SER A 224 5.11 -6.70 10.61
CA SER A 224 6.50 -6.70 11.06
C SER A 224 7.19 -5.34 10.84
N GLN A 225 8.21 -5.09 11.64
CA GLN A 225 9.18 -4.01 11.43
C GLN A 225 10.44 -4.50 10.68
N ASP A 226 10.65 -5.81 10.58
CA ASP A 226 11.77 -6.39 9.84
C ASP A 226 11.42 -6.48 8.35
N ALA A 227 12.34 -6.01 7.50
CA ALA A 227 12.08 -5.94 6.07
C ALA A 227 11.97 -7.33 5.40
N ALA A 228 12.64 -8.35 5.94
CA ALA A 228 12.50 -9.71 5.42
C ALA A 228 11.10 -10.23 5.69
N GLU A 229 10.65 -10.16 6.95
CA GLU A 229 9.30 -10.56 7.36
C GLU A 229 8.23 -9.78 6.60
N GLN A 230 8.37 -8.46 6.47
CA GLN A 230 7.46 -7.65 5.64
C GLN A 230 7.38 -8.16 4.18
N THR A 231 8.51 -8.60 3.62
CA THR A 231 8.53 -9.16 2.27
C THR A 231 7.73 -10.46 2.24
N ILE A 232 7.94 -11.36 3.20
CA ILE A 232 7.19 -12.62 3.33
C ILE A 232 5.69 -12.36 3.45
N GLU A 233 5.31 -11.42 4.31
CA GLU A 233 3.92 -11.00 4.50
C GLU A 233 3.25 -10.57 3.20
N VAL A 234 3.91 -9.69 2.42
CA VAL A 234 3.40 -9.22 1.12
C VAL A 234 3.35 -10.36 0.10
N MET A 235 4.40 -11.18 0.04
CA MET A 235 4.46 -12.33 -0.86
C MET A 235 3.31 -13.31 -0.63
N ARG A 236 2.96 -13.59 0.63
CA ARG A 236 1.82 -14.43 1.00
C ARG A 236 0.50 -13.73 0.72
N ARG A 237 0.38 -12.46 1.12
CA ARG A 237 -0.84 -11.67 0.99
C ARG A 237 -1.36 -11.62 -0.44
N PHE A 238 -0.46 -11.53 -1.42
CA PHE A 238 -0.79 -11.39 -2.83
C PHE A 238 -0.48 -12.64 -3.68
N ASP A 239 -0.16 -13.77 -3.03
CA ASP A 239 0.14 -15.04 -3.69
C ASP A 239 1.19 -14.94 -4.82
N LEU A 240 2.33 -14.33 -4.48
CA LEU A 240 3.34 -13.92 -5.48
C LEU A 240 4.43 -14.97 -5.73
N PHE A 241 4.37 -16.14 -5.08
CA PHE A 241 5.48 -17.10 -5.05
C PHE A 241 5.88 -17.60 -6.45
N SER A 242 4.89 -17.94 -7.27
CA SER A 242 5.10 -18.45 -8.63
C SER A 242 5.61 -17.40 -9.60
N ALA A 243 5.47 -16.11 -9.27
CA ALA A 243 5.82 -14.97 -10.11
C ALA A 243 7.23 -14.40 -9.83
N ILE A 244 8.01 -15.00 -8.92
CA ILE A 244 9.36 -14.54 -8.60
C ILE A 244 10.26 -14.63 -9.85
N ALA A 245 10.74 -13.48 -10.31
CA ALA A 245 11.61 -13.33 -11.46
C ALA A 245 12.78 -12.38 -11.13
N PRO A 246 13.81 -12.86 -10.41
CA PRO A 246 14.83 -11.99 -9.87
C PRO A 246 15.68 -11.32 -10.94
N PHE A 247 16.24 -10.16 -10.61
CA PHE A 247 17.15 -9.41 -11.48
C PHE A 247 16.53 -9.00 -12.84
N THR A 248 15.20 -8.85 -12.90
CA THR A 248 14.45 -8.35 -14.06
C THR A 248 14.16 -6.86 -13.97
N ARG A 249 14.25 -6.26 -12.77
CA ARG A 249 13.96 -4.85 -12.52
C ARG A 249 15.11 -4.11 -11.85
N CYS A 250 15.19 -2.82 -12.15
CA CYS A 250 16.15 -1.92 -11.57
C CYS A 250 15.78 -1.62 -10.10
N LEU A 251 16.69 -1.95 -9.17
CA LEU A 251 16.50 -1.63 -7.76
C LEU A 251 16.36 -0.13 -7.47
N ARG A 252 16.87 0.74 -8.37
CA ARG A 252 16.81 2.20 -8.22
C ARG A 252 15.50 2.79 -8.73
N CYS A 253 15.17 2.54 -10.00
CA CYS A 253 14.06 3.21 -10.68
C CYS A 253 12.92 2.28 -11.13
N ASN A 254 12.94 1.00 -10.76
CA ASN A 254 11.91 0.00 -11.06
C ASN A 254 11.75 -0.42 -12.54
N ALA A 255 12.36 0.30 -13.48
CA ALA A 255 12.34 -0.05 -14.90
C ALA A 255 13.01 -1.41 -15.18
N LEU A 256 12.62 -2.05 -16.29
CA LEU A 256 13.13 -3.37 -16.69
C LEU A 256 14.64 -3.35 -16.96
N LEU A 257 15.26 -4.51 -16.74
CA LEU A 257 16.66 -4.78 -17.04
C LEU A 257 16.78 -5.62 -18.31
N GLU A 258 17.43 -5.07 -19.32
CA GLU A 258 17.76 -5.78 -20.56
C GLU A 258 19.18 -6.34 -20.47
N LYS A 259 19.43 -7.48 -21.15
CA LYS A 259 20.80 -7.96 -21.36
C LYS A 259 21.48 -7.04 -22.37
N VAL A 260 22.74 -6.73 -22.13
CA VAL A 260 23.55 -5.91 -23.05
C VAL A 260 24.90 -6.56 -23.28
N GLU A 261 25.39 -6.46 -24.50
CA GLU A 261 26.72 -6.94 -24.84
C GLU A 261 27.78 -6.08 -24.15
N LYS A 262 28.86 -6.73 -23.73
CA LYS A 262 29.97 -6.05 -23.05
C LYS A 262 30.48 -4.87 -23.87
N ALA A 263 30.63 -5.06 -25.18
CA ALA A 263 31.12 -4.05 -26.12
C ALA A 263 30.32 -2.72 -26.03
N GLU A 264 29.00 -2.78 -25.85
CA GLU A 264 28.13 -1.61 -25.78
C GLU A 264 28.29 -0.80 -24.48
N VAL A 265 28.81 -1.43 -23.43
CA VAL A 265 28.96 -0.81 -22.10
C VAL A 265 30.41 -0.61 -21.69
N MET A 266 31.38 -1.13 -22.45
CA MET A 266 32.81 -1.12 -22.13
C MET A 266 33.29 0.24 -21.64
N GLU A 267 32.97 1.32 -22.35
CA GLU A 267 33.43 2.68 -22.01
C GLU A 267 32.97 3.16 -20.64
N LYS A 268 31.81 2.69 -20.19
CA LYS A 268 31.20 3.05 -18.90
C LYS A 268 31.66 2.15 -17.74
N LEU A 269 32.36 1.05 -18.03
CA LEU A 269 32.87 0.12 -17.01
C LEU A 269 34.23 0.56 -16.46
N GLU A 270 34.48 0.30 -15.18
CA GLU A 270 35.82 0.41 -14.60
C GLU A 270 36.75 -0.70 -15.11
N ARG A 271 38.06 -0.44 -15.10
CA ARG A 271 39.08 -1.34 -15.69
C ARG A 271 38.99 -2.79 -15.16
N LEU A 272 38.86 -2.98 -13.84
CA LEU A 272 38.77 -4.33 -13.26
C LEU A 272 37.47 -5.02 -13.66
N THR A 273 36.35 -4.28 -13.74
CA THR A 273 35.07 -4.83 -14.19
C THR A 273 35.14 -5.29 -15.64
N ARG A 274 35.83 -4.53 -16.50
CA ARG A 274 36.08 -4.92 -17.90
C ARG A 274 36.90 -6.20 -18.03
N ILE A 275 37.81 -6.48 -17.09
CA ILE A 275 38.67 -7.66 -17.18
C ILE A 275 37.95 -8.92 -16.66
N HIS A 276 37.18 -8.79 -15.58
CA HIS A 276 36.69 -9.96 -14.84
C HIS A 276 35.25 -10.39 -15.15
N TYR A 277 34.47 -9.59 -15.89
CA TYR A 277 33.06 -9.89 -16.14
C TYR A 277 32.68 -9.79 -17.63
N GLU A 278 31.83 -10.71 -18.05
CA GLU A 278 31.29 -10.80 -19.42
C GLU A 278 29.77 -10.55 -19.49
N GLN A 279 29.05 -10.72 -18.38
CA GLN A 279 27.60 -10.60 -18.35
C GLN A 279 27.17 -9.27 -17.77
N PHE A 280 26.41 -8.51 -18.56
CA PHE A 280 25.89 -7.20 -18.19
C PHE A 280 24.39 -7.09 -18.43
N ARG A 281 23.75 -6.32 -17.56
CA ARG A 281 22.38 -5.84 -17.76
C ARG A 281 22.33 -4.33 -17.65
N ARG A 282 21.52 -3.69 -18.48
CA ARG A 282 21.28 -2.25 -18.46
C ARG A 282 19.83 -1.97 -18.08
N CYS A 283 19.64 -0.96 -17.25
CA CYS A 283 18.30 -0.44 -16.98
C CYS A 283 17.80 0.42 -18.13
N THR A 284 16.59 0.14 -18.63
CA THR A 284 15.96 0.91 -19.71
C THR A 284 15.50 2.30 -19.29
N GLY A 285 15.37 2.57 -17.98
CA GLY A 285 14.99 3.86 -17.42
C GLY A 285 16.20 4.76 -17.12
N CYS A 286 17.01 4.39 -16.12
CA CYS A 286 18.12 5.23 -15.65
C CYS A 286 19.49 4.88 -16.27
N GLY A 287 19.56 3.88 -17.16
CA GLY A 287 20.81 3.48 -17.81
C GLY A 287 21.83 2.78 -16.91
N GLN A 288 21.49 2.53 -15.63
CA GLN A 288 22.38 1.85 -14.69
C GLN A 288 22.79 0.47 -15.22
N ILE A 289 24.09 0.18 -15.17
CA ILE A 289 24.66 -1.11 -15.56
C ILE A 289 24.83 -2.00 -14.32
N TYR A 290 24.49 -3.28 -14.45
CA TYR A 290 24.58 -4.32 -13.44
C TYR A 290 25.39 -5.51 -13.96
N TRP A 291 26.17 -6.15 -13.10
CA TRP A 291 26.99 -7.33 -13.40
C TRP A 291 27.13 -8.23 -12.15
N PRO A 292 27.47 -9.52 -12.29
CA PRO A 292 27.54 -10.48 -11.18
C PRO A 292 28.83 -10.33 -10.36
N GLY A 293 29.07 -9.15 -9.79
CA GLY A 293 30.21 -8.89 -8.89
C GLY A 293 29.95 -9.29 -7.43
N SER A 294 30.83 -8.89 -6.51
CA SER A 294 30.73 -9.24 -5.07
C SER A 294 29.42 -8.83 -4.38
N HIS A 295 28.73 -7.80 -4.87
CA HIS A 295 27.41 -7.41 -4.38
C HIS A 295 26.30 -8.37 -4.83
N PHE A 296 26.49 -9.05 -5.97
CA PHE A 296 25.53 -9.99 -6.54
C PHE A 296 25.33 -11.21 -5.63
N ASP A 297 26.41 -11.75 -5.04
CA ASP A 297 26.32 -12.89 -4.13
C ASP A 297 25.49 -12.56 -2.88
N LYS A 298 25.61 -11.34 -2.35
CA LYS A 298 24.78 -10.87 -1.23
C LYS A 298 23.30 -10.79 -1.61
N LEU A 299 23.00 -10.31 -2.81
CA LEU A 299 21.63 -10.26 -3.31
C LEU A 299 21.05 -11.66 -3.55
N ARG A 300 21.86 -12.58 -4.08
CA ARG A 300 21.48 -13.99 -4.25
C ARG A 300 21.19 -14.64 -2.89
N ALA A 301 22.07 -14.47 -1.91
CA ALA A 301 21.85 -14.97 -0.56
C ALA A 301 20.58 -14.39 0.08
N ARG A 302 20.28 -13.09 -0.16
CA ARG A 302 19.03 -12.46 0.27
C ARG A 302 17.80 -13.12 -0.36
N ILE A 303 17.81 -13.37 -1.67
CA ILE A 303 16.71 -14.06 -2.37
C ILE A 303 16.52 -15.47 -1.83
N GLU A 304 17.60 -16.24 -1.67
CA GLU A 304 17.53 -17.59 -1.13
C GLU A 304 17.04 -17.62 0.32
N GLY A 305 17.42 -16.64 1.14
CA GLY A 305 16.88 -16.47 2.49
C GLY A 305 15.36 -16.24 2.49
N ILE A 306 14.87 -15.35 1.62
CA ILE A 306 13.42 -15.10 1.47
C ILE A 306 12.70 -16.36 0.99
N ARG A 307 13.23 -17.08 -0.01
CA ARG A 307 12.67 -18.35 -0.49
C ARG A 307 12.61 -19.41 0.60
N ALA A 308 13.66 -19.51 1.43
CA ALA A 308 13.71 -20.45 2.53
C ALA A 308 12.66 -20.14 3.61
N MET A 309 12.49 -18.86 3.97
CA MET A 309 11.43 -18.42 4.90
C MET A 309 10.04 -18.75 4.36
N LEU A 310 9.77 -18.48 3.08
CA LEU A 310 8.50 -18.84 2.43
C LEU A 310 8.24 -20.35 2.50
N ALA A 311 9.24 -21.16 2.19
CA ALA A 311 9.12 -22.62 2.21
C ALA A 311 8.95 -23.21 3.61
N ALA A 312 9.52 -22.58 4.65
CA ALA A 312 9.40 -23.04 6.02
C ALA A 312 7.98 -22.87 6.57
N GLU A 313 7.33 -21.74 6.27
CA GLU A 313 5.98 -21.43 6.77
C GLU A 313 4.88 -22.23 6.05
N SER A 314 5.03 -22.50 4.74
CA SER A 314 4.09 -23.37 4.01
C SER A 314 4.05 -24.80 4.55
N ARG A 315 5.13 -25.27 5.19
CA ARG A 315 5.17 -26.58 5.85
C ARG A 315 4.45 -26.58 7.19
N SER A 316 4.45 -25.45 7.89
CA SER A 316 3.73 -25.29 9.16
C SER A 316 2.21 -25.20 8.95
N GLU A 317 1.74 -24.61 7.85
CA GLU A 317 0.31 -24.53 7.50
C GLU A 317 -0.28 -25.89 7.06
N ASN A 318 0.54 -26.82 6.52
CA ASN A 318 0.11 -28.16 6.10
C ASN A 318 0.19 -29.25 7.19
N GLN A 319 0.56 -28.88 8.42
CA GLN A 319 0.75 -29.81 9.54
C GLN A 319 -0.29 -29.64 10.67
N ILE A 320 -1.29 -28.78 10.45
CA ILE A 320 -2.43 -28.50 11.34
C ILE A 320 -3.69 -29.05 10.69
#